data_AF-A0A3E2N4U8-F1
#
_entry.id   AF-A0A3E2N4U8-F1
#
_cell.length_a   1.000
_cell.length_b   1.000
_cell.length_c   1.000
_cell.angle_alpha   90.00
_cell.angle_beta   90.00
_cell.angle_gamma   90.00
#
_symmetry.space_group_name_H-M   'P 1'
#
loop_
_entity.id
_entity.type
_entity.pdbx_description
1 polymer ?
#
loop_
_entity_poly.entity_id
_entity_poly.type
_entity_poly.pdbx_seq_one_letter_code
_entity_poly.pdbx_strand_id
1 'polypeptide(L)' 'MPVHSHVIIEFKQGEDLERLSEEKLQQIMDNQYYAGLSGEVLYIGLAHDKKRCSMVHKIMQI' A
#
# COMPACT_ATOMS: atom_id res chain seq x y z
N MET A 1 6.04 -7.28 24.37
CA MET A 1 5.22 -7.90 23.30
C MET A 1 6.01 -7.78 22.01
N PRO A 2 5.99 -8.76 21.08
CA PRO A 2 6.70 -8.60 19.82
C PRO A 2 6.13 -7.40 19.08
N VAL A 3 7.00 -6.55 18.54
CA VAL A 3 6.60 -5.47 17.64
C VAL A 3 6.27 -6.15 16.32
N HIS A 4 4.97 -6.40 16.09
CA HIS A 4 4.51 -6.96 14.82
C HIS A 4 4.32 -5.80 13.84
N SER A 5 5.12 -5.77 12.78
CA SER A 5 4.87 -4.85 11.65
C SER A 5 3.58 -5.26 10.96
N HIS A 6 2.72 -4.28 10.67
CA HIS A 6 1.51 -4.51 9.90
C HIS A 6 1.78 -4.25 8.43
N VAL A 7 1.06 -4.93 7.55
CA VAL A 7 1.17 -4.74 6.10
C VAL A 7 -0.21 -4.46 5.54
N ILE A 8 -0.37 -3.35 4.84
CA ILE A 8 -1.61 -2.98 4.16
C ILE A 8 -1.31 -2.85 2.68
N ILE A 9 -2.07 -3.56 1.86
CA ILE A 9 -1.85 -3.66 0.42
C ILE A 9 -3.16 -3.32 -0.30
N GLU A 10 -3.08 -2.41 -1.26
CA GLU A 10 -4.15 -2.11 -2.23
C GLU A 10 -3.64 -2.39 -3.64
N PHE A 11 -4.46 -3.07 -4.45
CA PHE A 11 -4.05 -3.48 -5.79
C PHE A 11 -5.06 -3.08 -6.87
N LYS A 12 -4.55 -2.76 -8.06
CA LYS A 12 -5.38 -2.39 -9.22
C LYS A 12 -4.87 -2.98 -10.52
N GLN A 13 -5.79 -3.49 -11.34
CA GLN A 13 -5.47 -3.82 -12.73
C GLN A 13 -5.66 -2.57 -13.62
N GLY A 14 -4.69 -2.29 -14.49
CA GLY A 14 -4.78 -1.25 -15.52
C GLY A 14 -3.49 -1.13 -16.33
N GLU A 15 -3.41 -0.15 -17.23
CA GLU A 15 -2.28 -0.01 -18.16
C GLU A 15 -1.19 0.95 -17.65
N ASP A 16 -1.59 2.02 -16.97
CA ASP A 16 -0.70 3.04 -16.40
C ASP A 16 -0.25 2.64 -14.99
N LEU A 17 0.70 1.69 -14.93
CA LEU A 17 1.05 1.01 -13.68
C LEU A 17 1.69 1.94 -12.64
N GLU A 18 2.48 2.93 -13.05
CA GLU A 18 3.11 3.88 -12.13
C GLU A 18 2.06 4.71 -11.41
N ARG A 19 1.23 5.44 -12.17
CA ARG A 19 0.15 6.25 -11.60
C ARG A 19 -0.82 5.40 -10.75
N LEU A 20 -1.21 4.23 -11.23
CA LEU A 20 -2.16 3.36 -10.51
C LEU A 20 -1.58 2.86 -9.19
N SER A 21 -0.28 2.53 -9.14
CA SER A 21 0.37 2.10 -7.91
C SER A 21 0.44 3.24 -6.88
N GLU A 22 0.75 4.46 -7.31
CA GLU A 22 0.72 5.67 -6.46
C GLU A 22 -0.69 5.97 -5.94
N GLU A 23 -1.70 5.92 -6.81
CA GLU A 23 -3.10 6.10 -6.41
C GLU A 23 -3.55 5.07 -5.39
N LYS A 24 -3.08 3.82 -5.48
CA LYS A 24 -3.40 2.79 -4.49
C LYS A 24 -2.74 3.09 -3.15
N LEU A 25 -1.48 3.53 -3.15
CA LEU A 25 -0.80 3.94 -1.93
C LEU A 25 -1.50 5.13 -1.27
N GLN A 26 -1.89 6.14 -2.05
CA GLN A 26 -2.62 7.31 -1.54
C GLN A 26 -4.00 6.91 -1.00
N GLN A 27 -4.71 6.00 -1.68
CA GLN A 27 -5.99 5.47 -1.19
C GLN A 27 -5.87 4.81 0.19
N ILE A 28 -4.78 4.07 0.45
CA ILE A 28 -4.54 3.48 1.78
C ILE A 28 -4.43 4.57 2.85
N MET A 29 -3.70 5.64 2.53
CA MET A 29 -3.50 6.76 3.45
C MET A 29 -4.79 7.53 3.70
N ASP A 30 -5.58 7.80 2.65
CA ASP A 30 -6.82 8.56 2.72
C ASP A 30 -7.92 7.80 3.47
N ASN A 31 -8.01 6.48 3.27
CA ASN A 31 -9.02 5.64 3.93
C ASN A 31 -8.66 5.26 5.36
N GLN A 32 -7.46 5.62 5.83
CA GLN A 32 -6.99 5.39 7.20
C GLN A 32 -7.16 3.94 7.66
N TYR A 33 -6.86 2.96 6.79
CA TYR A 33 -6.96 1.53 7.12
C TYR A 33 -6.08 1.11 8.31
N TYR A 34 -5.15 1.96 8.70
CA TYR A 34 -4.29 1.80 9.86
C TYR A 34 -4.94 2.21 11.20
N ALA A 35 -6.20 2.65 11.20
CA ALA A 35 -6.91 3.01 12.43
C ALA A 35 -6.96 1.82 13.40
N GLY A 36 -6.45 2.02 14.62
CA GLY A 36 -6.39 0.99 15.66
C GLY A 36 -5.16 0.06 15.58
N LEU A 37 -4.29 0.23 14.58
CA LEU A 37 -2.98 -0.39 14.56
C LEU A 37 -2.00 0.46 15.38
N SER A 38 -1.01 -0.22 15.98
CA SER A 38 0.09 0.42 16.70
C SER A 38 1.40 -0.21 16.27
N GLY A 39 2.41 0.62 16.04
CA GLY A 39 3.74 0.19 15.63
C GLY A 39 4.06 0.55 14.18
N GLU A 40 4.91 -0.26 13.56
CA GLU A 40 5.30 -0.04 12.16
C GLU A 40 4.25 -0.59 11.21
N VAL A 41 3.91 0.18 10.19
CA VAL A 41 3.02 -0.25 9.11
C VAL A 41 3.68 -0.02 7.76
N LEU A 42 3.74 -1.08 6.95
CA LEU A 42 4.15 -1.05 5.54
C LEU A 42 2.91 -0.93 4.66
N TYR A 43 2.76 0.22 4.01
CA TYR A 43 1.74 0.45 2.99
C TYR A 43 2.29 0.11 1.61
N ILE A 44 1.51 -0.61 0.80
CA ILE A 44 1.90 -1.04 -0.54
C ILE A 44 0.78 -0.71 -1.52
N GLY A 45 1.08 0.16 -2.48
CA GLY A 45 0.24 0.38 -3.66
C GLY A 45 0.75 -0.48 -4.81
N LEU A 46 -0.08 -1.37 -5.33
CA LEU A 46 0.28 -2.32 -6.38
C LEU A 46 -0.58 -2.10 -7.64
N ALA A 47 0.03 -2.14 -8.81
CA ALA A 47 -0.70 -2.16 -10.07
C ALA A 47 -0.16 -3.20 -11.05
N HIS A 48 -1.03 -3.85 -11.82
CA HIS A 48 -0.60 -4.80 -12.85
C HIS A 48 -1.43 -4.73 -14.14
N ASP A 49 -0.81 -5.08 -15.28
CA ASP A 49 -1.48 -5.21 -16.59
C ASP A 49 -1.65 -6.70 -17.00
N LYS A 50 -1.53 -7.61 -16.01
CA LYS A 50 -1.49 -9.08 -16.14
C LYS A 50 -0.18 -9.64 -16.71
N LYS A 51 0.74 -8.80 -17.18
CA LYS A 51 2.09 -9.20 -17.63
C LYS A 51 3.19 -8.57 -16.79
N ARG A 52 3.01 -7.31 -16.40
CA ARG A 52 3.91 -6.46 -15.64
C ARG A 52 3.23 -6.02 -14.36
N CYS A 53 4.05 -5.69 -13.37
CA CYS A 53 3.62 -5.19 -12.08
C CYS A 53 4.45 -3.94 -11.72
N SER A 54 3.81 -2.93 -11.16
CA SER A 54 4.45 -1.78 -10.52
C SER A 54 4.04 -1.75 -9.05
N MET A 55 4.97 -1.36 -8.19
CA MET A 55 4.80 -1.31 -6.76
C MET A 55 5.46 -0.07 -6.20
N VAL A 56 4.71 0.69 -5.41
CA VAL A 56 5.24 1.73 -4.54
C VAL A 56 4.92 1.38 -3.10
N HIS A 57 5.80 1.75 -2.18
CA HIS A 57 5.61 1.45 -0.78
C HIS A 57 6.00 2.62 0.12
N LYS A 58 5.41 2.64 1.30
CA LYS A 58 5.75 3.60 2.35
C LYS A 58 5.69 2.90 3.70
N ILE A 59 6.74 3.10 4.49
CA ILE A 59 6.77 2.64 5.88
C ILE A 59 6.40 3.85 6.74
N MET A 60 5.48 3.67 7.68
CA MET A 60 5.15 4.68 8.68
C MET A 60 5.08 4.05 10.06
N GLN A 61 5.49 4.83 11.05
CA GLN A 61 5.31 4.50 12.45
C GLN A 61 4.06 5.21 12.96
N ILE A 62 3.16 4.45 13.59
CA ILE A 62 1.85 4.91 14.04
C ILE A 62 1.65 4.54 15.51
#